data_AF-A0A1C8ZQM9-F1
#
_entry.id   AF-A0A1C8ZQM9-F1
#
_cell.length_a   1.000
_cell.length_b   1.000
_cell.length_c   1.000
_cell.angle_alpha   90.00
_cell.angle_beta   90.00
_cell.angle_gamma   90.00
#
_symmetry.space_group_name_H-M   'P 1'
#
loop_
_entity.id
_entity.type
_entity.pdbx_description
1 polymer ?
#
loop_
_entity_poly.entity_id
_entity_poly.type
_entity_poly.pdbx_seq_one_letter_code
_entity_poly.pdbx_strand_id
1 'polypeptide(L)'
;MNCVENLHRAIILTWIGDYKTANELAKQCLNILSDAREINKKVKEVLRETDKEHLIPKKLREKGITTTDLIQLALFHLAKRLSRREESVSEIMEKNGVKFSIIQNSNKKEIRGYCETCKGYKYSLLKNAYGYYIIYDEIIFSEFFQGNLNDVIDEILNNIKF
;
A
#
# COMPACT_ATOMS: atom_id res chain seq x y z
N MET A 1 -0.98 -12.24 13.99
CA MET A 1 -1.22 -11.53 12.71
C MET A 1 -0.23 -10.39 12.61
N ASN A 2 0.50 -10.24 11.51
CA ASN A 2 1.58 -9.26 11.40
C ASN A 2 1.04 -7.92 10.87
N CYS A 3 1.00 -6.89 11.72
CA CYS A 3 0.58 -5.54 11.31
C CYS A 3 1.46 -4.96 10.19
N VAL A 4 2.75 -5.32 10.14
CA VAL A 4 3.66 -4.81 9.11
C VAL A 4 3.23 -5.33 7.73
N GLU A 5 3.02 -6.63 7.60
CA GLU A 5 2.54 -7.27 6.36
C GLU A 5 1.16 -6.74 5.95
N ASN A 6 0.23 -6.63 6.90
CA ASN A 6 -1.10 -6.12 6.62
C ASN A 6 -1.09 -4.68 6.14
N LEU A 7 -0.26 -3.81 6.75
CA LEU A 7 -0.15 -2.41 6.33
C LEU A 7 0.59 -2.26 5.01
N HIS A 8 1.61 -3.09 4.77
CA HIS A 8 2.29 -3.17 3.47
C HIS A 8 1.30 -3.52 2.35
N ARG A 9 0.53 -4.61 2.53
CA ARG A 9 -0.53 -5.00 1.60
C ARG A 9 -1.59 -3.92 1.44
N ALA A 10 -2.03 -3.30 2.54
CA ALA A 10 -3.02 -2.22 2.49
C ALA A 10 -2.53 -1.03 1.66
N ILE A 11 -1.25 -0.66 1.73
CA ILE A 11 -0.68 0.41 0.90
C ILE A 11 -0.83 0.06 -0.59
N ILE A 12 -0.44 -1.15 -1.00
CA ILE A 12 -0.52 -1.56 -2.40
C ILE A 12 -1.98 -1.63 -2.86
N LEU A 13 -2.87 -2.15 -2.02
CA LEU A 13 -4.31 -2.19 -2.30
C LEU A 13 -4.89 -0.78 -2.50
N THR A 14 -4.45 0.22 -1.72
CA THR A 14 -4.86 1.61 -1.97
C THR A 14 -4.36 2.17 -3.30
N TRP A 15 -3.22 1.69 -3.80
CA TRP A 15 -2.66 2.13 -5.08
C TRP A 15 -3.48 1.60 -6.28
N ILE A 16 -3.99 0.36 -6.19
CA ILE A 16 -4.95 -0.20 -7.15
C ILE A 16 -6.40 0.24 -6.89
N GLY A 17 -6.67 1.04 -5.86
CA GLY A 17 -8.03 1.51 -5.57
C GLY A 17 -8.93 0.53 -4.80
N ASP A 18 -8.40 -0.58 -4.28
CA ASP A 18 -9.11 -1.50 -3.36
C ASP A 18 -9.09 -0.95 -1.93
N TYR A 19 -9.76 0.19 -1.74
CA TYR A 19 -9.81 0.87 -0.44
C TYR A 19 -10.60 0.09 0.60
N LYS A 20 -11.57 -0.73 0.19
CA LYS A 20 -12.38 -1.52 1.11
C LYS A 20 -11.50 -2.54 1.85
N THR A 21 -10.79 -3.39 1.12
CA THR A 21 -9.90 -4.38 1.74
C THR A 21 -8.74 -3.69 2.46
N ALA A 22 -8.18 -2.61 1.92
CA ALA A 22 -7.14 -1.86 2.61
C ALA A 22 -7.61 -1.28 3.97
N ASN A 23 -8.84 -0.76 4.04
CA ASN A 23 -9.42 -0.22 5.26
C ASN A 23 -9.66 -1.33 6.30
N GLU A 24 -10.17 -2.49 5.88
CA GLU A 24 -10.35 -3.65 6.75
C GLU A 24 -9.04 -4.10 7.40
N LEU A 25 -7.97 -4.25 6.60
CA LEU A 25 -6.63 -4.58 7.11
C LEU A 25 -6.09 -3.52 8.07
N ALA A 26 -6.28 -2.23 7.74
CA ALA A 26 -5.84 -1.13 8.58
C ALA A 26 -6.58 -1.07 9.92
N LYS A 27 -7.90 -1.30 9.94
CA LYS A 27 -8.71 -1.35 11.17
C LYS A 27 -8.28 -2.50 12.08
N GLN A 28 -7.97 -3.67 11.52
CA GLN A 28 -7.42 -4.77 12.30
C GLN A 28 -6.10 -4.38 12.98
N CYS A 29 -5.21 -3.68 12.27
CA CYS A 29 -3.96 -3.20 12.83
C CYS A 29 -4.17 -2.14 13.93
N LEU A 30 -5.14 -1.24 13.77
CA LEU A 30 -5.48 -0.23 14.79
C LEU A 30 -5.92 -0.85 16.13
N ASN A 31 -6.62 -1.98 16.09
CA ASN A 31 -7.04 -2.69 17.29
C ASN A 31 -5.85 -3.32 18.02
N ILE A 32 -4.87 -3.84 17.28
CA ILE A 32 -3.64 -4.42 17.84
C ILE A 32 -2.72 -3.32 18.38
N LEU A 33 -2.69 -2.15 17.74
CA LEU A 33 -1.81 -1.02 18.08
C LEU A 33 -2.49 -0.01 19.03
N SER A 34 -3.49 -0.42 19.81
CA SER A 34 -4.25 0.47 20.71
C SER A 34 -3.36 1.19 21.73
N ASP A 35 -2.33 0.51 22.23
CA ASP A 35 -1.35 1.03 23.21
C ASP A 35 -0.49 2.17 22.67
N ALA A 36 -0.36 2.28 21.34
CA ALA A 36 0.35 3.38 20.69
C ALA A 36 -0.27 4.75 20.99
N ARG A 37 -1.53 4.80 21.45
CA ARG A 37 -2.16 6.06 21.89
C ARG A 37 -1.49 6.65 23.13
N GLU A 38 -1.10 5.82 24.09
CA GLU A 38 -0.40 6.28 25.29
C GLU A 38 1.04 6.68 24.96
N ILE A 39 1.71 5.92 24.10
CA ILE A 39 3.04 6.28 23.58
C ILE A 39 2.99 7.65 22.88
N ASN A 40 1.97 7.90 22.05
CA ASN A 40 1.78 9.18 21.37
C ASN A 40 1.65 10.37 22.34
N LYS A 41 0.94 10.19 23.47
CA LYS A 41 0.81 11.23 24.49
C LYS A 41 2.17 11.57 25.09
N LYS A 42 2.93 10.55 25.52
CA LYS A 42 4.28 10.71 26.07
C LYS A 42 5.24 11.38 25.09
N VAL A 43 5.21 10.97 23.81
CA VAL A 43 6.01 11.61 22.75
C VAL A 43 5.64 13.09 22.61
N LYS A 44 4.34 13.43 22.58
CA LYS A 44 3.90 14.83 22.49
C LYS A 44 4.30 15.68 23.70
N GLU A 45 4.29 15.10 24.90
CA GLU A 45 4.79 15.77 26.11
C GLU A 45 6.28 16.07 25.97
N VAL A 46 7.09 15.10 25.55
CA VAL A 46 8.52 15.31 25.28
C VAL A 46 8.74 16.42 24.27
N LEU A 47 8.00 16.42 23.16
CA LEU A 47 8.12 17.45 22.13
C LEU A 47 7.72 18.85 22.62
N ARG A 48 6.79 18.95 23.59
CA ARG A 48 6.39 20.22 24.21
C ARG A 48 7.37 20.72 25.27
N GLU A 49 7.96 19.79 26.04
CA GLU A 49 8.91 20.09 27.12
C GLU A 49 10.33 20.39 26.61
N THR A 50 10.62 20.13 25.32
CA THR A 50 11.96 20.21 24.76
C THR A 50 12.13 21.46 23.90
N ASP A 51 12.88 22.44 24.41
CA ASP A 51 13.13 23.71 23.72
C ASP A 51 14.05 23.61 22.48
N LYS A 52 14.84 22.53 22.35
CA LYS A 52 15.82 22.34 21.27
C LYS A 52 15.68 20.98 20.62
N GLU A 53 15.46 20.95 19.31
CA GLU A 53 15.19 19.72 18.56
C GLU A 53 16.24 18.62 18.74
N HIS A 54 17.53 18.98 18.77
CA HIS A 54 18.61 18.00 18.94
C HIS A 54 18.61 17.30 20.32
N LEU A 55 17.86 17.81 21.31
CA LEU A 55 17.70 17.18 22.62
C LEU A 55 16.55 16.16 22.66
N ILE A 56 15.67 16.15 21.65
CA ILE A 56 14.50 15.25 21.61
C ILE A 56 14.90 13.78 21.78
N PRO A 57 15.92 13.23 21.07
CA PRO A 57 16.30 11.82 21.24
C PRO A 57 16.74 11.49 22.66
N LYS A 58 17.42 12.43 23.35
CA LYS A 58 17.82 12.26 24.75
C LYS A 58 16.59 12.23 25.66
N LYS A 59 15.68 13.19 25.49
CA LYS A 59 14.46 13.32 26.30
C LYS A 59 13.49 12.15 26.13
N LEU A 60 13.37 11.60 24.92
CA LEU A 60 12.60 10.39 24.66
C LEU A 60 13.15 9.20 25.48
N ARG A 61 14.48 9.01 25.48
CA ARG A 61 15.13 7.97 26.29
C ARG A 61 14.94 8.18 27.79
N GLU A 62 15.03 9.42 28.28
CA GLU A 62 14.78 9.76 29.69
C GLU A 62 13.35 9.40 30.14
N LYS A 63 12.35 9.48 29.26
CA LYS A 63 10.96 9.05 29.52
C LYS A 63 10.72 7.56 29.27
N GLY A 64 11.77 6.79 29.00
CA GLY A 64 11.69 5.34 28.75
C GLY A 64 11.06 4.96 27.41
N ILE A 65 11.00 5.87 26.44
CA ILE A 65 10.45 5.59 25.10
C ILE A 65 11.54 4.89 24.28
N THR A 66 11.22 3.69 23.81
CA THR A 66 12.14 2.83 23.03
C THR A 66 11.96 3.00 21.53
N THR A 67 12.90 2.49 20.74
CA THR A 67 12.76 2.42 19.27
C THR A 67 11.52 1.62 18.87
N THR A 68 11.22 0.53 19.58
CA THR A 68 10.04 -0.30 19.31
C THR A 68 8.74 0.49 19.50
N ASP A 69 8.66 1.33 20.54
CA ASP A 69 7.52 2.21 20.78
C ASP A 69 7.32 3.19 19.63
N LEU A 70 8.40 3.77 19.12
CA LEU A 70 8.36 4.69 17.97
C LEU A 70 7.91 3.97 16.69
N ILE A 71 8.35 2.73 16.47
CA ILE A 71 7.91 1.91 15.34
C ILE A 71 6.40 1.61 15.46
N GLN A 72 5.93 1.18 16.63
CA GLN A 72 4.51 0.94 16.87
C GLN A 72 3.67 2.19 16.66
N LEU A 73 4.16 3.35 17.12
CA LEU A 73 3.52 4.64 16.90
C LEU A 73 3.45 5.00 15.41
N ALA A 74 4.53 4.78 14.65
CA ALA A 74 4.56 5.01 13.21
C ALA A 74 3.54 4.11 12.48
N LEU A 75 3.49 2.81 12.82
CA LEU A 75 2.52 1.87 12.27
C LEU A 75 1.08 2.27 12.62
N PHE A 76 0.83 2.73 13.86
CA PHE A 76 -0.48 3.21 14.28
C PHE A 76 -0.95 4.40 13.44
N HIS A 77 -0.05 5.37 13.20
CA HIS A 77 -0.36 6.53 12.37
C HIS A 77 -0.62 6.15 10.90
N LEU A 78 0.17 5.22 10.36
CA LEU A 78 -0.04 4.68 9.02
C LEU A 78 -1.40 3.98 8.90
N ALA A 79 -1.72 3.08 9.83
CA ALA A 79 -3.01 2.39 9.90
C ALA A 79 -4.17 3.38 9.97
N LYS A 80 -4.05 4.42 10.81
CA LYS A 80 -5.07 5.48 10.94
C LYS A 80 -5.27 6.25 9.63
N ARG A 81 -4.22 6.46 8.84
CA ARG A 81 -4.30 7.13 7.54
C ARG A 81 -5.02 6.25 6.52
N LEU A 82 -4.68 4.96 6.47
CA LEU A 82 -5.29 3.99 5.55
C LEU A 82 -6.76 3.72 5.89
N SER A 83 -7.15 3.76 7.17
CA SER A 83 -8.53 3.50 7.59
C SER A 83 -9.51 4.66 7.36
N ARG A 84 -9.02 5.85 6.97
CA ARG A 84 -9.79 7.10 6.89
C ARG A 84 -10.36 7.43 5.51
N ARG A 85 -9.97 6.71 4.44
CA ARG A 85 -10.50 6.98 3.10
C ARG A 85 -11.89 6.39 2.95
N GLU A 86 -12.87 7.26 2.67
CA GLU A 86 -14.20 6.88 2.23
C GLU A 86 -14.23 6.69 0.71
N GLU A 87 -14.71 5.51 0.32
CA GLU A 87 -15.41 5.15 -0.93
C GLU A 87 -15.08 5.96 -2.19
N SER A 88 -13.90 5.71 -2.77
CA SER A 88 -13.81 5.66 -4.24
C SER A 88 -13.58 4.21 -4.62
N VAL A 89 -14.66 3.46 -4.83
CA VAL A 89 -14.55 2.07 -5.26
C VAL A 89 -14.21 2.09 -6.73
N SER A 90 -12.91 2.00 -7.06
CA SER A 90 -12.55 1.54 -8.39
C SER A 90 -13.07 0.11 -8.52
N GLU A 91 -13.69 -0.23 -9.66
CA GLU A 91 -14.05 -1.63 -9.93
C GLU A 91 -12.77 -2.47 -9.90
N ILE A 92 -12.72 -3.43 -8.97
CA ILE A 92 -11.61 -4.37 -8.83
C ILE A 92 -12.01 -5.67 -9.50
N MET A 93 -11.23 -6.05 -10.51
CA MET A 93 -11.32 -7.35 -11.15
C MET A 93 -10.29 -8.29 -10.52
N GLU A 94 -10.68 -9.52 -10.20
CA GLU A 94 -9.75 -10.54 -9.71
C GLU A 94 -9.69 -11.71 -10.68
N LYS A 95 -8.48 -12.09 -11.10
CA LYS A 95 -8.23 -13.22 -12.01
C LYS A 95 -6.91 -13.90 -11.65
N ASN A 96 -6.93 -15.23 -11.50
CA ASN A 96 -5.77 -16.05 -11.13
C ASN A 96 -5.01 -15.53 -9.90
N GLY A 97 -5.71 -15.06 -8.87
CA GLY A 97 -5.09 -14.53 -7.64
C GLY A 97 -4.44 -13.14 -7.81
N VAL A 98 -4.64 -12.48 -8.96
CA VAL A 98 -4.18 -11.12 -9.22
C VAL A 98 -5.38 -10.18 -9.21
N LYS A 99 -5.29 -9.09 -8.46
CA LYS A 99 -6.28 -8.02 -8.45
C LYS A 99 -5.89 -6.95 -9.44
N PHE A 100 -6.84 -6.43 -10.20
CA PHE A 100 -6.65 -5.37 -11.17
C PHE A 100 -7.66 -4.24 -10.97
N SER A 101 -7.21 -3.02 -11.20
CA SER A 101 -8.05 -1.86 -11.44
C SER A 101 -7.71 -1.29 -12.80
N ILE A 102 -8.77 -0.94 -13.53
CA ILE A 102 -8.68 -0.44 -14.90
C ILE A 102 -9.14 1.01 -14.89
N ILE A 103 -8.27 1.89 -15.35
CA ILE A 103 -8.58 3.32 -15.49
C ILE A 103 -8.59 3.62 -16.98
N GLN A 104 -9.77 3.94 -17.50
CA GLN A 104 -9.94 4.26 -18.91
C GLN A 104 -10.17 5.76 -19.09
N ASN A 105 -9.21 6.41 -19.74
CA ASN A 105 -9.34 7.76 -20.27
C ASN A 105 -9.67 7.66 -21.78
N SER A 106 -10.08 8.78 -22.39
CA SER A 106 -10.57 8.82 -23.78
C SER A 106 -9.64 8.15 -24.81
N ASN A 107 -8.32 8.28 -24.64
CA ASN A 107 -7.33 7.75 -25.59
C ASN A 107 -6.39 6.68 -24.99
N LYS A 108 -6.52 6.38 -23.69
CA LYS A 108 -5.52 5.61 -22.94
C LYS A 108 -6.19 4.74 -21.88
N LYS A 109 -5.74 3.50 -21.78
CA LYS A 109 -6.13 2.57 -20.72
C LYS A 109 -4.92 2.31 -19.84
N GLU A 110 -5.12 2.43 -18.53
CA GLU A 110 -4.16 2.02 -17.52
C GLU A 110 -4.69 0.80 -16.77
N ILE A 111 -3.82 -0.16 -16.53
CA ILE A 111 -4.08 -1.29 -15.64
C ILE A 111 -3.13 -1.18 -14.46
N ARG A 112 -3.69 -1.19 -13.26
CA ARG A 112 -2.94 -1.30 -12.01
C ARG A 112 -3.27 -2.63 -11.39
N GLY A 113 -2.27 -3.44 -11.06
CA GLY A 113 -2.50 -4.76 -10.49
C GLY A 113 -1.68 -5.04 -9.25
N TYR A 114 -2.16 -6.00 -8.46
CA TYR A 114 -1.53 -6.53 -7.26
C TYR A 114 -1.48 -8.06 -7.32
N CYS A 115 -0.30 -8.62 -7.11
CA CYS A 115 -0.03 -10.05 -7.09
C CYS A 115 0.87 -10.40 -5.90
N GLU A 116 0.32 -11.06 -4.89
CA GLU A 116 1.00 -11.30 -3.60
C GLU A 116 2.28 -12.14 -3.71
N THR A 117 2.35 -13.05 -4.70
CA THR A 117 3.49 -13.95 -4.90
C THR A 117 4.50 -13.45 -5.93
N CYS A 118 4.18 -12.36 -6.64
CA CYS A 118 5.05 -11.83 -7.68
C CYS A 118 6.32 -11.20 -7.09
N LYS A 119 7.47 -11.51 -7.70
CA LYS A 119 8.79 -11.03 -7.26
C LYS A 119 9.66 -10.62 -8.43
N GLY A 120 10.52 -9.64 -8.19
CA GLY A 120 11.51 -9.16 -9.15
C GLY A 120 10.91 -8.16 -10.15
N TYR A 121 11.68 -7.86 -11.19
CA TYR A 121 11.34 -6.87 -12.19
C TYR A 121 11.17 -7.49 -13.57
N LYS A 122 10.13 -7.07 -14.28
CA LYS A 122 9.93 -7.38 -15.69
C LYS A 122 9.33 -6.18 -16.40
N TYR A 123 9.85 -5.87 -17.57
CA TYR A 123 9.29 -4.92 -18.50
C TYR A 123 9.15 -5.57 -19.87
N SER A 124 8.03 -5.30 -20.54
CA SER A 124 7.86 -5.69 -21.94
C SER A 124 6.89 -4.75 -22.63
N LEU A 125 7.10 -4.58 -23.93
CA LEU A 125 6.07 -4.06 -24.82
C LEU A 125 4.95 -5.10 -24.94
N LEU A 126 3.71 -4.62 -25.08
CA LEU A 126 2.55 -5.48 -25.31
C LEU A 126 2.55 -5.95 -26.77
N LYS A 127 2.27 -7.24 -26.97
CA LYS A 127 2.20 -7.81 -28.32
C LYS A 127 0.86 -7.54 -28.99
N ASN A 128 -0.22 -7.55 -28.20
CA ASN A 128 -1.60 -7.43 -28.71
C ASN A 128 -2.17 -6.00 -28.56
N ALA A 129 -1.35 -5.05 -28.13
CA ALA A 129 -1.77 -3.68 -27.85
C ALA A 129 -0.62 -2.70 -28.07
N TYR A 130 -0.93 -1.46 -28.41
CA TYR A 130 0.08 -0.41 -28.49
C TYR A 130 0.33 0.16 -27.10
N GLY A 131 1.35 -0.38 -26.41
CA GLY A 131 1.67 -0.03 -25.04
C GLY A 131 2.72 -0.93 -24.41
N TYR A 132 2.81 -0.89 -23.08
CA TYR A 132 3.77 -1.67 -22.30
C TYR A 132 3.17 -2.13 -20.99
N TYR A 133 3.87 -3.04 -20.33
CA TYR A 133 3.62 -3.38 -18.94
C TYR A 133 4.92 -3.53 -18.16
N ILE A 134 4.81 -3.28 -16.86
CA ILE A 134 5.85 -3.44 -15.85
C ILE A 134 5.28 -4.31 -14.75
N ILE A 135 6.08 -5.27 -14.31
CA ILE A 135 5.89 -6.00 -13.07
C ILE A 135 7.09 -5.65 -12.19
N TYR A 136 6.83 -5.18 -10.97
CA TYR A 136 7.85 -4.89 -9.98
C TYR A 136 7.36 -5.39 -8.63
N ASP A 137 7.90 -6.54 -8.22
CA ASP A 137 7.43 -7.32 -7.08
C ASP A 137 5.91 -7.51 -7.16
N GLU A 138 5.19 -7.10 -6.12
CA GLU A 138 3.74 -7.28 -6.02
C GLU A 138 2.93 -6.31 -6.90
N ILE A 139 3.57 -5.33 -7.54
CA ILE A 139 2.93 -4.27 -8.31
C ILE A 139 3.00 -4.59 -9.80
N ILE A 140 1.85 -4.45 -10.46
CA ILE A 140 1.72 -4.55 -11.92
C ILE A 140 1.21 -3.22 -12.43
N PHE A 141 1.83 -2.69 -13.48
CA PHE A 141 1.35 -1.51 -14.19
C PHE A 141 1.36 -1.77 -15.68
N SER A 142 0.33 -1.34 -16.39
CA SER A 142 0.30 -1.33 -17.84
C SER A 142 -0.39 -0.09 -18.36
N GLU A 143 0.08 0.41 -19.49
CA GLU A 143 -0.49 1.56 -20.19
C GLU A 143 -0.53 1.25 -21.68
N PHE A 144 -1.68 1.45 -22.31
CA PHE A 144 -1.86 1.21 -23.73
C PHE A 144 -2.96 2.06 -24.36
N PHE A 145 -2.85 2.30 -25.67
CA PHE A 145 -3.75 3.19 -26.43
C PHE A 145 -4.72 2.42 -27.34
N GLN A 146 -4.31 1.26 -27.86
CA GLN A 146 -5.08 0.41 -28.78
C GLN A 146 -4.97 -1.04 -28.35
N GLY A 147 -6.02 -1.84 -28.58
CA GLY A 147 -6.08 -3.26 -28.22
C GLY A 147 -7.24 -3.63 -27.30
N ASN A 148 -7.54 -4.93 -27.21
CA ASN A 148 -8.55 -5.46 -26.31
C ASN A 148 -7.99 -5.57 -24.89
N LEU A 149 -8.76 -5.13 -23.90
CA LEU A 149 -8.38 -5.16 -22.49
C LEU A 149 -8.12 -6.58 -21.98
N ASN A 150 -8.96 -7.54 -22.36
CA ASN A 150 -8.85 -8.92 -21.89
C ASN A 150 -7.59 -9.59 -22.42
N ASP A 151 -7.24 -9.33 -23.69
CA ASP A 151 -6.02 -9.86 -24.31
C ASP A 151 -4.77 -9.32 -23.62
N VAL A 152 -4.78 -8.05 -23.22
CA VAL A 152 -3.68 -7.42 -22.46
C VAL A 152 -3.58 -8.03 -21.06
N ILE A 153 -4.69 -8.23 -20.36
CA ILE A 153 -4.70 -8.88 -19.03
C ILE A 153 -4.16 -10.31 -19.15
N ASP A 154 -4.60 -11.07 -20.15
CA ASP A 154 -4.13 -12.43 -20.38
C ASP A 154 -2.63 -12.48 -20.73
N GLU A 155 -2.15 -11.55 -21.54
CA GLU A 155 -0.72 -11.40 -21.82
C GLU A 155 0.07 -11.12 -20.54
N ILE A 156 -0.40 -10.22 -19.67
CA ILE A 156 0.24 -9.93 -18.38
C ILE A 156 0.25 -11.18 -17.49
N LEU A 157 -0.89 -11.87 -17.35
CA LEU A 157 -1.03 -13.06 -16.51
C LEU A 157 -0.12 -14.21 -16.96
N ASN A 158 -0.01 -14.45 -18.27
CA ASN A 158 0.90 -15.45 -18.84
C ASN A 158 2.39 -15.14 -18.57
N ASN A 159 2.68 -13.89 -18.25
CA ASN A 159 4.03 -13.41 -18.02
C ASN A 159 4.38 -13.25 -16.54
N ILE A 160 3.42 -13.47 -15.64
CA ILE A 160 3.62 -13.58 -14.19
C ILE A 160 4.09 -15.01 -13.88
N LYS A 161 5.16 -15.12 -13.11
CA LYS A 161 5.55 -16.40 -12.51
C LYS A 161 4.96 -16.44 -11.11
N PHE A 162 4.11 -17.43 -10.86
CA PHE A 162 3.61 -17.76 -9.52
C PHE A 162 4.62 -18.61 -8.77
#